data_AF-A0A9P6QM38-F1
#
_entry.id   AF-A0A9P6QM38-F1
#
_cell.length_a   1.000
_cell.length_b   1.000
_cell.length_c   1.000
_cell.angle_alpha   90.00
_cell.angle_beta   90.00
_cell.angle_gamma   90.00
#
_symmetry.space_group_name_H-M   'P 1'
#
loop_
_entity.id
_entity.type
_entity.pdbx_description
1 polymer ?
#
loop_
_entity_poly.entity_id
_entity_poly.type
_entity_poly.pdbx_seq_one_letter_code
_entity_poly.pdbx_strand_id
1 'polypeptide(L)'
;IGFIDYLIGETPYNNVRSTILAEKDLAKQAELRRTIGTTVDYFLTSMAAVTETGAMAHGDLTGSKVGGVAFGAKNVIVVVGSNKIVKDVDEAYKRTVEWCIPAASAFSRVAFKVPGTSMSHYELLLQANPFTPGRIQVLLVNEALGF
;
A
#
# COMPACT_ATOMS: atom_id res chain seq x y z
N ILE A 1 -15.75 1.37 5.62
CA ILE A 1 -16.23 1.62 4.23
C ILE A 1 -16.50 0.36 3.38
N GLY A 2 -16.48 -0.88 3.91
CA GLY A 2 -17.09 -2.07 3.24
C GLY A 2 -16.52 -2.48 1.87
N PHE A 3 -15.53 -1.80 1.32
CA PHE A 3 -15.02 -2.03 -0.04
C PHE A 3 -14.46 -3.44 -0.23
N ILE A 4 -13.76 -3.96 0.77
CA ILE A 4 -13.24 -5.34 0.72
C ILE A 4 -14.39 -6.34 0.73
N ASP A 5 -15.45 -6.10 1.52
CA ASP A 5 -16.62 -6.97 1.57
C ASP A 5 -17.37 -6.94 0.22
N TYR A 6 -17.50 -5.76 -0.39
CA TYR A 6 -18.03 -5.60 -1.74
C TYR A 6 -17.22 -6.42 -2.77
N LEU A 7 -15.88 -6.33 -2.75
CA LEU A 7 -15.00 -7.07 -3.67
C LEU A 7 -14.98 -8.59 -3.46
N ILE A 8 -15.43 -9.09 -2.31
CA ILE A 8 -15.53 -10.53 -2.04
C ILE A 8 -16.83 -11.11 -2.62
N GLY A 9 -17.85 -10.28 -2.86
CA GLY A 9 -19.11 -10.69 -3.49
C GLY A 9 -19.07 -10.78 -5.01
N GLU A 10 -20.24 -10.92 -5.64
CA GLU A 10 -20.39 -10.85 -7.08
C GLU A 10 -20.19 -9.40 -7.56
N THR A 11 -19.09 -9.17 -8.28
CA THR A 11 -18.77 -7.85 -8.83
C THR A 11 -18.28 -8.00 -10.28
N PRO A 12 -18.34 -6.93 -11.09
CA PRO A 12 -17.71 -6.92 -12.41
C PRO A 12 -16.17 -6.89 -12.36
N TYR A 13 -15.57 -6.82 -11.16
CA TYR A 13 -14.13 -6.72 -10.97
C TYR A 13 -13.49 -8.07 -10.67
N ASN A 14 -12.34 -8.32 -11.28
CA ASN A 14 -11.51 -9.47 -10.92
C ASN A 14 -10.71 -9.18 -9.64
N ASN A 15 -11.05 -9.85 -8.54
CA ASN A 15 -10.35 -9.71 -7.28
C ASN A 15 -9.04 -10.54 -7.27
N VAL A 16 -7.97 -9.98 -7.82
CA VAL A 16 -6.65 -10.64 -7.90
C VAL A 16 -6.14 -11.07 -6.51
N ARG A 17 -6.45 -10.30 -5.45
CA ARG A 17 -6.06 -10.65 -4.08
C ARG A 17 -6.71 -11.97 -3.63
N SER A 18 -7.99 -12.20 -3.94
CA SER A 18 -8.65 -13.46 -3.56
C SER A 18 -8.06 -14.65 -4.32
N THR A 19 -7.74 -14.48 -5.61
CA THR A 19 -7.03 -15.49 -6.41
C THR A 19 -5.69 -15.87 -5.79
N ILE A 20 -4.87 -14.89 -5.41
CA ILE A 20 -3.58 -15.13 -4.75
C ILE A 20 -3.79 -15.88 -3.42
N LEU A 21 -4.72 -15.45 -2.57
CA LEU A 21 -4.92 -16.06 -1.25
C LEU A 21 -5.60 -17.45 -1.30
N ALA A 22 -6.26 -17.78 -2.41
CA ALA A 22 -6.83 -19.10 -2.65
C ALA A 22 -5.74 -20.17 -2.88
N GLU A 23 -4.63 -19.80 -3.52
CA GLU A 23 -3.45 -20.68 -3.67
C GLU A 23 -2.81 -20.94 -2.30
N LYS A 24 -2.57 -22.22 -2.00
CA LYS A 24 -2.05 -22.69 -0.71
C LYS A 24 -0.60 -23.13 -0.79
N ASP A 25 -0.11 -23.48 -1.98
CA ASP A 25 1.31 -23.68 -2.22
C ASP A 25 2.05 -22.34 -2.11
N LEU A 26 2.97 -22.23 -1.16
CA LEU A 26 3.64 -20.97 -0.85
C LEU A 26 4.51 -20.45 -2.01
N ALA A 27 5.13 -21.34 -2.78
CA ALA A 27 5.99 -20.96 -3.90
C ALA A 27 5.15 -20.42 -5.06
N LYS A 28 4.06 -21.11 -5.41
CA LYS A 28 3.10 -20.63 -6.41
C LYS A 28 2.44 -19.34 -5.97
N GLN A 29 2.06 -19.23 -4.70
CA GLN A 29 1.46 -18.02 -4.15
C GLN A 29 2.41 -16.82 -4.23
N ALA A 30 3.70 -17.03 -3.93
CA ALA A 30 4.73 -16.00 -4.09
C ALA A 30 4.89 -15.58 -5.56
N GLU A 31 4.87 -16.52 -6.49
CA GLU A 31 4.95 -16.23 -7.92
C GLU A 31 3.73 -15.46 -8.42
N LEU A 32 2.53 -15.79 -7.96
CA LEU A 32 1.31 -15.02 -8.27
C LEU A 32 1.40 -13.57 -7.73
N ARG A 33 1.95 -13.36 -6.53
CA ARG A 33 2.18 -12.00 -6.01
C ARG A 33 3.13 -11.21 -6.91
N ARG A 34 4.21 -11.84 -7.38
CA ARG A 34 5.22 -11.21 -8.23
C ARG A 34 4.67 -10.86 -9.61
N THR A 35 3.93 -11.79 -10.22
CA THR A 35 3.42 -11.67 -11.59
C THR A 35 2.14 -10.86 -11.66
N ILE A 36 1.03 -11.41 -11.18
CA ILE A 36 -0.30 -10.79 -11.32
C ILE A 36 -0.61 -9.80 -10.19
N GLY A 37 0.05 -9.91 -9.04
CA GLY A 37 -0.21 -9.03 -7.89
C GLY A 37 0.25 -7.59 -8.09
N THR A 38 1.23 -7.36 -8.97
CA THR A 38 1.79 -6.02 -9.24
C THR A 38 1.40 -5.47 -10.62
N THR A 39 0.94 -6.32 -11.55
CA THR A 39 0.58 -5.94 -12.92
C THR A 39 -0.94 -5.98 -13.14
N VAL A 40 -1.64 -5.09 -12.43
CA VAL A 40 -3.11 -5.01 -12.43
C VAL A 40 -3.62 -3.75 -13.12
N ASP A 41 -4.89 -3.75 -13.53
CA ASP A 41 -5.54 -2.54 -14.06
C ASP A 41 -5.71 -1.46 -12.98
N TYR A 42 -6.02 -1.85 -11.75
CA TYR A 42 -6.20 -0.97 -10.60
C TYR A 42 -5.51 -1.55 -9.36
N PHE A 43 -4.59 -0.78 -8.79
CA PHE A 43 -3.89 -1.12 -7.55
C PHE A 43 -4.34 -0.17 -6.44
N LEU A 44 -5.10 -0.71 -5.48
CA LEU A 44 -5.57 0.05 -4.33
C LEU A 44 -4.58 -0.08 -3.18
N THR A 45 -4.13 1.05 -2.64
CA THR A 45 -3.17 1.08 -1.52
C THR A 45 -3.40 2.28 -0.60
N SER A 46 -2.64 2.33 0.49
CA SER A 46 -2.45 3.49 1.35
C SER A 46 -0.97 3.87 1.35
N MET A 47 -0.68 5.08 1.82
CA MET A 47 0.68 5.52 2.15
C MET A 47 0.87 5.57 3.67
N ALA A 48 2.14 5.58 4.11
CA ALA A 48 2.50 5.84 5.49
C ALA A 48 2.40 7.34 5.80
N ALA A 49 2.77 8.18 4.83
CA ALA A 49 2.72 9.63 4.93
C ALA A 49 2.48 10.28 3.56
N VAL A 50 1.86 11.46 3.58
CA VAL A 50 1.72 12.38 2.45
C VAL A 50 2.18 13.76 2.93
N THR A 51 3.11 14.39 2.24
CA THR A 51 3.60 15.72 2.62
C THR A 51 2.62 16.81 2.20
N GLU A 52 2.69 17.98 2.82
CA GLU A 52 1.91 19.16 2.42
C GLU A 52 2.16 19.56 0.95
N THR A 53 3.34 19.23 0.41
CA THR A 53 3.73 19.45 -0.98
C THR A 53 3.29 18.35 -1.94
N GLY A 54 2.62 17.30 -1.44
CA GLY A 54 2.09 16.19 -2.24
C GLY A 54 3.07 15.05 -2.53
N ALA A 55 4.27 15.06 -1.95
CA ALA A 55 5.14 13.88 -1.97
C ALA A 55 4.54 12.79 -1.07
N MET A 56 4.77 11.52 -1.40
CA MET A 56 4.19 10.39 -0.68
C MET A 56 5.24 9.37 -0.34
N ALA A 57 5.09 8.73 0.83
CA ALA A 57 6.02 7.70 1.25
C ALA A 57 5.34 6.48 1.86
N HIS A 58 5.97 5.33 1.67
CA HIS A 58 5.58 4.08 2.33
C HIS A 58 6.80 3.19 2.58
N GLY A 59 6.70 2.40 3.66
CA GLY A 59 7.65 1.35 3.98
C GLY A 59 7.10 -0.03 3.60
N ASP A 60 7.98 -0.89 3.08
CA ASP A 60 7.65 -2.26 2.74
C ASP A 60 8.75 -3.23 3.22
N LEU A 61 8.34 -4.41 3.68
CA LEU A 61 9.25 -5.48 4.05
C LEU A 61 9.66 -6.28 2.81
N THR A 62 8.68 -6.76 2.04
CA THR A 62 8.88 -7.65 0.90
C THR A 62 9.05 -6.90 -0.42
N GLY A 63 8.77 -5.59 -0.43
CA GLY A 63 8.81 -4.76 -1.63
C GLY A 63 7.57 -4.90 -2.52
N SER A 64 6.55 -5.62 -2.05
CA SER A 64 5.35 -5.94 -2.84
C SER A 64 4.61 -4.70 -3.38
N LYS A 65 4.58 -3.60 -2.62
CA LYS A 65 3.95 -2.35 -3.08
C LYS A 65 4.83 -1.56 -4.04
N VAL A 66 6.16 -1.67 -3.95
CA VAL A 66 7.09 -0.87 -4.75
C VAL A 66 6.85 -1.11 -6.23
N GLY A 67 6.81 -2.38 -6.66
CA GLY A 67 6.56 -2.73 -8.06
C GLY A 67 5.20 -2.23 -8.57
N GLY A 68 4.13 -2.43 -7.79
CA GLY A 68 2.77 -2.05 -8.19
C GLY A 68 2.57 -0.53 -8.27
N VAL A 69 3.02 0.20 -7.26
CA VAL A 69 2.88 1.65 -7.16
C VAL A 69 3.79 2.35 -8.17
N ALA A 70 5.08 2.04 -8.18
CA ALA A 70 6.05 2.74 -9.02
C ALA A 70 5.76 2.54 -10.52
N PHE A 71 5.37 1.33 -10.93
CA PHE A 71 5.34 0.98 -12.35
C PHE A 71 4.22 0.03 -12.78
N GLY A 72 4.10 -1.13 -12.13
CA GLY A 72 3.37 -2.29 -12.69
C GLY A 72 1.88 -2.08 -12.91
N ALA A 73 1.21 -1.34 -12.02
CA ALA A 73 -0.23 -1.12 -12.15
C ALA A 73 -0.56 -0.06 -13.21
N LYS A 74 -1.61 -0.26 -14.00
CA LYS A 74 -2.08 0.75 -14.97
C LYS A 74 -2.64 1.98 -14.28
N ASN A 75 -3.36 1.78 -13.17
CA ASN A 75 -3.89 2.84 -12.31
C ASN A 75 -3.59 2.51 -10.85
N VAL A 76 -3.23 3.53 -10.06
CA VAL A 76 -3.00 3.41 -8.62
C VAL A 76 -3.98 4.34 -7.91
N ILE A 77 -4.76 3.76 -7.00
CA ILE A 77 -5.66 4.52 -6.14
C ILE A 77 -5.07 4.49 -4.74
N VAL A 78 -4.78 5.66 -4.21
CA VAL A 78 -4.21 5.83 -2.88
C VAL A 78 -5.28 6.41 -1.98
N VAL A 79 -5.70 5.66 -0.96
CA VAL A 79 -6.65 6.15 0.06
C VAL A 79 -5.88 6.45 1.34
N VAL A 80 -5.96 7.69 1.80
CA VAL A 80 -5.14 8.19 2.91
C VAL A 80 -6.02 8.98 3.87
N GLY A 81 -5.93 8.68 5.17
CA GLY A 81 -6.56 9.49 6.21
C GLY A 81 -5.81 10.78 6.47
N SER A 82 -6.51 11.84 6.88
CA SER A 82 -5.91 13.15 7.19
C SER A 82 -4.84 13.07 8.28
N ASN A 83 -4.91 12.06 9.15
CA ASN A 83 -3.90 11.76 10.17
C ASN A 83 -2.50 11.41 9.62
N LYS A 84 -2.35 11.20 8.31
CA LYS A 84 -1.08 10.86 7.65
C LYS A 84 -0.47 12.02 6.87
N ILE A 85 -1.09 13.21 6.93
CA ILE A 85 -0.49 14.42 6.37
C ILE A 85 0.64 14.88 7.29
N VAL A 86 1.81 15.11 6.72
CA VAL A 86 3.02 15.57 7.43
C VAL A 86 3.60 16.77 6.71
N LYS A 87 4.48 17.52 7.35
CA LYS A 87 5.06 18.74 6.77
C LYS A 87 5.91 18.45 5.54
N ASP A 88 6.85 17.51 5.67
CA ASP A 88 7.89 17.27 4.67
C ASP A 88 8.36 15.80 4.64
N VAL A 89 9.35 15.52 3.78
CA VAL A 89 9.86 14.16 3.55
C VAL A 89 10.62 13.60 4.76
N ASP A 90 11.22 14.46 5.59
CA ASP A 90 11.91 14.03 6.80
C ASP A 90 10.90 13.61 7.86
N GLU A 91 9.82 14.39 8.05
CA GLU A 91 8.70 13.98 8.89
C GLU A 91 7.99 12.72 8.35
N ALA A 92 7.92 12.53 7.03
CA ALA A 92 7.36 11.33 6.42
C ALA A 92 8.18 10.08 6.78
N TYR A 93 9.51 10.16 6.72
CA TYR A 93 10.39 9.07 7.13
C TYR A 93 10.28 8.82 8.63
N LYS A 94 10.37 9.89 9.44
CA LYS A 94 10.24 9.82 10.89
C LYS A 94 8.93 9.16 11.32
N ARG A 95 7.80 9.58 10.76
CA ARG A 95 6.49 8.96 10.99
C ARG A 95 6.51 7.48 10.63
N THR A 96 7.09 7.12 9.49
CA THR A 96 7.15 5.73 9.05
C THR A 96 7.90 4.86 10.07
N VAL A 97 9.06 5.33 10.56
CA VAL A 97 9.91 4.60 11.50
C VAL A 97 9.35 4.59 12.92
N GLU A 98 8.96 5.75 13.44
CA GLU A 98 8.60 5.93 14.85
C GLU A 98 7.13 5.57 15.15
N TRP A 99 6.26 5.63 14.15
CA TRP A 99 4.83 5.36 14.32
C TRP A 99 4.38 4.12 13.55
N CYS A 100 4.62 4.08 12.23
CA CYS A 100 4.05 3.02 11.40
C CYS A 100 4.68 1.65 11.67
N ILE A 101 6.01 1.55 11.83
CA ILE A 101 6.68 0.26 12.10
C ILE A 101 6.27 -0.32 13.46
N PRO A 102 6.25 0.44 14.58
CA PRO A 102 5.76 -0.07 15.86
C PRO A 102 4.30 -0.52 15.81
N ALA A 103 3.42 0.25 15.18
CA ALA A 103 2.01 -0.10 15.02
C ALA A 103 1.84 -1.37 14.17
N ALA A 104 2.54 -1.47 13.04
CA ALA A 104 2.56 -2.66 12.19
C ALA A 104 3.13 -3.87 12.95
N SER A 105 4.16 -3.68 13.77
CA SER A 105 4.75 -4.76 14.59
C SER A 105 3.78 -5.26 15.65
N ALA A 106 3.02 -4.37 16.28
CA ALA A 106 1.96 -4.74 17.22
C ALA A 106 0.87 -5.57 16.52
N PHE A 107 0.43 -5.14 15.33
CA PHE A 107 -0.49 -5.91 14.51
C PHE A 107 0.08 -7.29 14.15
N SER A 108 1.32 -7.37 13.66
CA SER A 108 1.96 -8.62 13.24
C SER A 108 2.11 -9.62 14.38
N ARG A 109 2.40 -9.16 15.61
CA ARG A 109 2.41 -10.02 16.81
C ARG A 109 1.06 -10.67 17.06
N VAL A 110 -0.02 -9.92 16.89
CA VAL A 110 -1.39 -10.42 17.12
C VAL A 110 -1.82 -11.36 16.00
N ALA A 111 -1.68 -10.92 14.74
CA ALA A 111 -2.21 -11.57 13.55
C ALA A 111 -1.40 -12.78 13.09
N PHE A 112 -0.06 -12.68 13.11
CA PHE A 112 0.83 -13.68 12.54
C PHE A 112 1.69 -14.42 13.57
N LYS A 113 1.59 -14.04 14.86
CA LYS A 113 2.36 -14.65 15.97
C LYS A 113 3.88 -14.59 15.77
N VAL A 114 4.37 -13.54 15.10
CA VAL A 114 5.81 -13.25 14.91
C VAL A 114 6.25 -12.11 15.85
N PRO A 115 7.55 -11.95 16.16
CA PRO A 115 8.02 -10.89 17.09
C PRO A 115 7.67 -9.46 16.67
N GLY A 116 7.55 -9.20 15.36
CA GLY A 116 7.21 -7.89 14.80
C GLY A 116 7.42 -7.86 13.29
N THR A 117 7.53 -6.66 12.75
CA THR A 117 7.93 -6.41 11.36
C THR A 117 9.07 -5.41 11.32
N SER A 118 9.72 -5.30 10.16
CA SER A 118 10.68 -4.25 9.86
C SER A 118 10.34 -3.60 8.52
N MET A 119 11.10 -2.56 8.18
CA MET A 119 11.08 -1.89 6.89
C MET A 119 12.42 -2.16 6.20
N SER A 120 12.39 -2.91 5.11
CA SER A 120 13.59 -3.18 4.28
C SER A 120 13.66 -2.26 3.07
N HIS A 121 12.50 -1.77 2.62
CA HIS A 121 12.35 -0.88 1.49
C HIS A 121 11.58 0.36 1.94
N TYR A 122 12.06 1.53 1.56
CA TYR A 122 11.37 2.80 1.73
C TYR A 122 11.31 3.49 0.37
N GLU A 123 10.10 3.74 -0.11
CA GLU A 123 9.89 4.41 -1.38
C GLU A 123 9.28 5.79 -1.14
N LEU A 124 9.91 6.78 -1.78
CA LEU A 124 9.48 8.17 -1.79
C LEU A 124 9.06 8.55 -3.21
N LEU A 125 7.77 8.82 -3.40
CA LEU A 125 7.22 9.38 -4.62
C LEU A 125 7.21 10.90 -4.48
N LEU A 126 8.17 11.56 -5.13
CA LEU A 126 8.30 13.02 -5.07
C LEU A 126 7.22 13.72 -5.90
N GLN A 127 6.92 13.20 -7.09
CA GLN A 127 5.99 13.79 -8.04
C GLN A 127 5.35 12.70 -8.92
N ALA A 128 4.22 13.03 -9.56
CA ALA A 128 3.61 12.17 -10.56
C ALA A 128 4.49 12.09 -11.83
N ASN A 129 4.47 10.94 -12.49
CA ASN A 129 5.16 10.75 -13.76
C ASN A 129 4.47 11.59 -14.87
N PRO A 130 5.17 12.54 -15.51
CA PRO A 130 4.57 13.43 -16.50
C PRO A 130 4.14 12.72 -17.79
N PHE A 131 4.69 11.53 -18.09
CA PHE A 131 4.32 10.74 -19.25
C PHE A 131 3.07 9.88 -19.06
N THR A 132 2.59 9.77 -17.81
CA THR A 132 1.37 9.03 -17.45
C THR A 132 0.51 9.85 -16.49
N PRO A 133 0.03 11.04 -16.92
CA PRO A 133 -0.76 11.91 -16.08
C PRO A 133 -2.03 11.19 -15.61
N GLY A 134 -2.39 11.37 -14.34
CA GLY A 134 -3.58 10.76 -13.74
C GLY A 134 -3.43 9.28 -13.36
N ARG A 135 -2.28 8.63 -13.61
CA ARG A 135 -2.05 7.23 -13.22
C ARG A 135 -2.21 7.00 -11.71
N ILE A 136 -1.75 7.94 -10.89
CA ILE A 136 -1.86 7.87 -9.43
C ILE A 136 -2.91 8.88 -8.98
N GLN A 137 -3.99 8.38 -8.38
CA GLN A 137 -5.07 9.19 -7.83
C GLN A 137 -5.08 9.07 -6.31
N VAL A 138 -5.11 10.22 -5.62
CA VAL A 138 -5.07 10.27 -4.16
C VAL A 138 -6.43 10.73 -3.64
N LEU A 139 -7.06 9.89 -2.81
CA LEU A 139 -8.26 10.20 -2.06
C LEU A 139 -7.89 10.49 -0.62
N LEU A 140 -7.95 11.77 -0.24
CA LEU A 140 -7.82 12.20 1.15
C LEU A 140 -9.16 12.05 1.86
N VAL A 141 -9.17 11.28 2.94
CA VAL A 141 -10.33 11.08 3.80
C VAL A 141 -10.15 11.90 5.05
N ASN A 142 -11.12 12.74 5.39
CA ASN A 142 -11.09 13.58 6.59
C ASN A 142 -11.39 12.79 7.88
N GLU A 143 -10.71 11.66 8.05
CA GLU A 143 -10.81 10.77 9.19
C GLU A 143 -9.44 10.17 9.48
N ALA A 144 -9.22 9.74 10.73
CA ALA A 144 -8.02 9.00 11.09
C ALA A 144 -8.13 7.55 10.57
N LEU A 145 -7.39 7.22 9.50
CA LEU A 145 -7.39 5.89 8.90
C LEU A 145 -6.04 5.19 9.11
N GLY A 146 -6.10 3.95 9.59
CA GLY A 146 -4.91 3.12 9.83
C GLY A 146 -3.91 3.78 10.79
N PHE A 147 -2.65 3.42 10.62
CA PHE A 147 -1.52 4.02 11.31
C PHE A 147 -0.59 4.71 10.29
#